data_AF-A0A093USP7-F1
#
_entry.id   AF-A0A093USP7-F1
#
_cell.length_a   1.000
_cell.length_b   1.000
_cell.length_c   1.000
_cell.angle_alpha   90.00
_cell.angle_beta   90.00
_cell.angle_gamma   90.00
#
_symmetry.space_group_name_H-M   'P 1'
#
loop_
_entity.id
_entity.type
_entity.pdbx_description
1 polymer ?
#
loop_
_entity_poly.entity_id
_entity_poly.type
_entity_poly.pdbx_seq_one_letter_code
_entity_poly.pdbx_strand_id
1 'polypeptide(L)'
;MHKYVLERYRKKSAAFTADEQKFEQARRPSAKHQQRLNAASLERQKNLQKSARNFLSLIRRGNQGYQQPLDRILMLAYGRIGAKKYTLLSKLVPNGRGGNKVFNSSADIEEYLEQKKKEPAGAYWEVPEVLQALIKSQRNDSFARSAHGKRFRASDTVNIPKLNAWMKPLPECRQENLRKRLLNRSKYAALPPADPAEANLLRGLIDGTEPWKPPVRRTKVLLPEQGINLRGQTKFDFPTTFKARTYVLTMEKGEFQALFGNKDRDHDCNAASTAASGQKRELNELGH
;
A
#
# COMPACT_ATOMS: atom_id res chain seq x y z
N MET A 1 -51.44 -16.21 -32.85
CA MET A 1 -50.11 -15.55 -32.80
C MET A 1 -49.37 -15.64 -31.44
N HIS A 2 -50.00 -16.09 -30.34
CA HIS A 2 -49.36 -16.03 -29.00
C HIS A 2 -48.35 -17.17 -28.69
N LYS A 3 -48.52 -18.38 -29.24
CA LYS A 3 -47.61 -19.52 -29.01
C LYS A 3 -46.18 -19.25 -29.51
N TYR A 4 -46.04 -18.66 -30.69
CA TYR A 4 -44.74 -18.35 -31.30
C TYR A 4 -43.93 -17.34 -30.47
N VAL A 5 -44.61 -16.34 -29.88
CA VAL A 5 -43.97 -15.34 -29.02
C VAL A 5 -43.47 -15.98 -27.72
N LEU A 6 -44.25 -16.87 -27.12
CA LEU A 6 -43.86 -17.58 -25.88
C LEU A 6 -42.72 -18.58 -26.11
N GLU A 7 -42.71 -19.30 -27.23
CA GLU A 7 -41.62 -20.21 -27.59
C GLU A 7 -40.31 -19.45 -27.87
N ARG A 8 -40.41 -18.28 -28.51
CA ARG A 8 -39.26 -17.38 -28.74
C ARG A 8 -38.70 -16.87 -27.42
N TYR A 9 -39.57 -16.51 -26.46
CA TYR A 9 -39.15 -16.07 -25.14
C TYR A 9 -38.51 -17.20 -24.32
N ARG A 10 -39.07 -18.42 -24.36
CA ARG A 10 -38.49 -19.60 -23.70
C ARG A 10 -37.11 -19.96 -24.28
N LYS A 11 -36.95 -20.01 -25.61
CA LYS A 11 -35.64 -20.23 -26.25
C LYS A 11 -34.62 -19.14 -25.90
N LYS A 12 -35.05 -17.87 -25.85
CA LYS A 12 -34.16 -16.76 -25.49
C LYS A 12 -33.75 -16.81 -24.01
N SER A 13 -34.64 -17.24 -23.10
CA SER A 13 -34.30 -17.42 -21.68
C SER A 13 -33.34 -18.58 -21.43
N ALA A 14 -33.46 -19.69 -22.17
CA ALA A 14 -32.55 -20.84 -22.06
C ALA A 14 -31.14 -20.55 -22.61
N ALA A 15 -31.02 -19.65 -23.60
CA ALA A 15 -29.72 -19.18 -24.09
C ALA A 15 -29.00 -18.31 -23.05
N PHE A 16 -29.73 -17.47 -22.31
CA PHE A 16 -29.19 -16.67 -21.22
C PHE A 16 -28.60 -17.54 -20.09
N THR A 17 -29.28 -18.62 -19.69
CA THR A 17 -28.78 -19.52 -18.63
C THR A 17 -27.55 -20.32 -19.09
N ALA A 18 -27.48 -20.71 -20.36
CA ALA A 18 -26.32 -21.42 -20.92
C ALA A 18 -25.08 -20.52 -21.01
N ASP A 19 -25.24 -19.24 -21.35
CA ASP A 19 -24.14 -18.28 -21.37
C ASP A 19 -23.70 -17.89 -19.95
N GLU A 20 -24.62 -17.73 -18.99
CA GLU A 20 -24.28 -17.55 -17.57
C GLU A 20 -23.46 -18.73 -17.03
N GLN A 21 -23.84 -19.97 -17.36
CA GLN A 21 -23.09 -21.17 -16.97
C GLN A 21 -21.68 -21.22 -17.60
N LYS A 22 -21.50 -20.74 -18.83
CA LYS A 22 -20.17 -20.63 -19.47
C LYS A 22 -19.31 -19.55 -18.80
N PHE A 23 -19.90 -18.40 -18.45
CA PHE A 23 -19.21 -17.36 -17.69
C PHE A 23 -18.81 -17.83 -16.28
N GLU A 24 -19.62 -18.65 -15.62
CA GLU A 24 -19.29 -19.23 -14.32
C GLU A 24 -18.20 -20.32 -14.40
N GLN A 25 -18.23 -21.17 -15.44
CA GLN A 25 -17.17 -22.17 -15.66
C GLN A 25 -15.82 -21.51 -15.99
N ALA A 26 -15.82 -20.39 -16.72
CA ALA A 26 -14.63 -19.60 -17.02
C ALA A 26 -14.03 -18.85 -15.80
N ARG A 27 -14.78 -18.73 -14.69
CA ARG A 27 -14.30 -18.10 -13.44
C ARG A 27 -13.51 -19.05 -12.54
N ARG A 28 -13.44 -20.35 -12.84
CA ARG A 28 -12.62 -21.28 -12.07
C ARG A 28 -11.14 -21.03 -12.41
N PRO A 29 -10.29 -20.63 -11.45
CA PRO A 29 -8.88 -20.40 -11.73
C PRO A 29 -8.26 -21.69 -12.27
N SER A 30 -7.45 -21.56 -13.32
CA SER A 30 -6.79 -22.71 -13.95
C SER A 30 -6.02 -23.54 -12.91
N ALA A 31 -5.91 -24.85 -13.10
CA ALA A 31 -5.18 -25.73 -12.17
C ALA A 31 -3.75 -25.23 -11.88
N LYS A 32 -3.09 -24.64 -12.90
CA LYS A 32 -1.77 -23.99 -12.76
C LYS A 32 -1.82 -22.75 -11.84
N HIS A 33 -2.88 -21.94 -11.90
CA HIS A 33 -3.08 -20.81 -10.99
C HIS A 33 -3.33 -21.29 -9.55
N GLN A 34 -4.16 -22.31 -9.35
CA GLN A 34 -4.41 -22.89 -8.02
C GLN A 34 -3.13 -23.49 -7.41
N GLN A 35 -2.33 -24.22 -8.20
CA GLN A 35 -1.03 -24.73 -7.75
C GLN A 35 -0.07 -23.60 -7.35
N ARG A 36 -0.04 -22.48 -8.08
CA ARG A 36 0.75 -21.30 -7.72
C ARG A 36 0.28 -20.65 -6.42
N LEU A 37 -1.04 -20.52 -6.21
CA LEU A 37 -1.59 -20.01 -4.95
C LEU A 37 -1.24 -20.93 -3.77
N ASN A 38 -1.31 -22.24 -3.97
CA ASN A 38 -0.94 -23.23 -2.96
C ASN A 38 0.57 -23.21 -2.67
N ALA A 39 1.41 -23.09 -3.69
CA ALA A 39 2.86 -22.94 -3.54
C ALA A 39 3.21 -21.65 -2.79
N ALA A 40 2.61 -20.52 -3.15
CA ALA A 40 2.75 -19.26 -2.43
C ALA A 40 2.26 -19.38 -0.97
N SER A 41 1.19 -20.14 -0.72
CA SER A 41 0.70 -20.46 0.62
C SER A 41 1.71 -21.28 1.42
N LEU A 42 2.34 -22.28 0.81
CA LEU A 42 3.38 -23.12 1.44
C LEU A 42 4.67 -22.34 1.72
N GLU A 43 5.11 -21.49 0.80
CA GLU A 43 6.23 -20.57 1.02
C GLU A 43 5.94 -19.60 2.17
N ARG A 44 4.72 -19.04 2.21
CA ARG A 44 4.26 -18.21 3.32
C ARG A 44 4.30 -18.97 4.64
N GLN A 45 3.81 -20.21 4.69
CA GLN A 45 3.85 -21.05 5.88
C GLN A 45 5.29 -21.34 6.34
N LYS A 46 6.20 -21.67 5.41
CA LYS A 46 7.62 -21.86 5.70
C LYS A 46 8.26 -20.60 6.28
N ASN A 47 7.97 -19.44 5.69
CA ASN A 47 8.48 -18.14 6.16
C ASN A 47 7.93 -17.78 7.55
N LEU A 48 6.65 -18.05 7.80
CA LEU A 48 6.03 -17.90 9.12
C LEU A 48 6.70 -18.81 10.16
N GLN A 49 6.92 -20.08 9.84
CA GLN A 49 7.59 -21.02 10.73
C GLN A 49 9.03 -20.60 11.05
N LYS A 50 9.80 -20.17 10.03
CA LYS A 50 11.14 -19.61 10.23
C LYS A 50 11.12 -18.37 11.13
N SER A 51 10.17 -17.46 10.89
CA SER A 51 10.02 -16.25 11.72
C SER A 51 9.67 -16.60 13.17
N ALA A 52 8.80 -17.58 13.40
CA ALA A 52 8.42 -18.05 14.73
C ALA A 52 9.61 -18.68 15.46
N ARG A 53 10.41 -19.52 14.78
CA ARG A 53 11.65 -20.09 15.36
C ARG A 53 12.66 -19.03 15.73
N ASN A 54 12.85 -18.03 14.87
CA ASN A 54 13.75 -16.91 15.15
C ASN A 54 13.27 -16.09 16.36
N PHE A 55 11.96 -15.84 16.48
CA PHE A 55 11.37 -15.14 17.61
C PHE A 55 11.48 -15.95 18.92
N LEU A 56 11.26 -17.26 18.86
CA LEU A 56 11.47 -18.16 20.00
C LEU A 56 12.93 -18.17 20.46
N SER A 57 13.88 -18.24 19.53
CA SER A 57 15.32 -18.16 19.84
C SER A 57 15.69 -16.82 20.48
N LEU A 58 15.10 -15.72 20.02
CA LEU A 58 15.27 -14.39 20.61
C LEU A 58 14.82 -14.38 22.07
N ILE A 59 13.60 -14.87 22.36
CA ILE A 59 13.05 -14.92 23.72
C ILE A 59 13.89 -15.83 24.62
N ARG A 60 14.26 -17.02 24.15
CA ARG A 60 15.11 -17.94 24.93
C ARG A 60 16.43 -17.30 25.34
N ARG A 61 17.10 -16.58 24.41
CA ARG A 61 18.34 -15.86 24.72
C ARG A 61 18.09 -14.67 25.65
N GLY A 62 17.00 -13.94 25.47
CA GLY A 62 16.61 -12.88 26.42
C GLY A 62 16.47 -13.42 27.85
N ASN A 63 15.79 -14.55 28.00
CA ASN A 63 15.57 -15.21 29.29
C ASN A 63 16.87 -15.80 29.89
N GLN A 64 17.87 -16.11 29.07
CA GLN A 64 19.20 -16.57 29.52
C GLN A 64 20.10 -15.42 29.99
N GLY A 65 19.66 -14.16 29.91
CA GLY A 65 20.41 -12.99 30.38
C GLY A 65 21.24 -12.27 29.31
N TYR A 66 21.11 -12.63 28.03
CA TYR A 66 21.78 -11.89 26.97
C TYR A 66 21.13 -10.50 26.79
N GLN A 67 21.92 -9.43 26.99
CA GLN A 67 21.43 -8.04 26.95
C GLN A 67 20.84 -7.64 25.59
N GLN A 68 21.53 -7.89 24.48
CA GLN A 68 21.06 -7.46 23.14
C GLN A 68 19.70 -8.08 22.74
N PRO A 69 19.47 -9.40 22.94
CA PRO A 69 18.14 -10.00 22.78
C PRO A 69 17.09 -9.40 23.72
N LEU A 70 17.44 -9.18 24.98
CA LEU A 70 16.53 -8.59 25.98
C LEU A 70 16.10 -7.18 25.58
N ASP A 71 17.05 -6.31 25.24
CA ASP A 71 16.79 -4.95 24.76
C ASP A 71 15.85 -4.97 23.55
N ARG A 72 16.08 -5.87 22.60
CA ARG A 72 15.22 -6.01 21.43
C ARG A 72 13.81 -6.44 21.79
N ILE A 73 13.64 -7.34 22.76
CA ILE A 73 12.32 -7.76 23.24
C ILE A 73 11.60 -6.58 23.89
N LEU A 74 12.28 -5.82 24.75
CA LEU A 74 11.73 -4.62 25.37
C LEU A 74 11.33 -3.58 24.31
N MET A 75 12.20 -3.32 23.33
CA MET A 75 11.89 -2.40 22.24
C MET A 75 10.66 -2.82 21.43
N LEU A 76 10.43 -4.12 21.23
CA LEU A 76 9.24 -4.63 20.56
C LEU A 76 7.99 -4.48 21.45
N ALA A 77 8.08 -4.85 22.73
CA ALA A 77 6.97 -4.77 23.68
C ALA A 77 6.44 -3.33 23.82
N TYR A 78 7.35 -2.37 24.01
CA TYR A 78 7.03 -0.95 24.17
C TYR A 78 6.80 -0.20 22.86
N GLY A 79 6.78 -0.88 21.71
CA GLY A 79 6.54 -0.23 20.43
C GLY A 79 7.63 0.75 20.00
N ARG A 80 8.88 0.59 20.44
CA ARG A 80 10.04 1.33 19.91
C ARG A 80 10.53 0.76 18.58
N ILE A 81 10.20 -0.51 18.30
CA ILE A 81 10.48 -1.21 17.03
C ILE A 81 9.21 -1.92 16.52
N GLY A 82 9.06 -2.06 15.21
CA GLY A 82 8.01 -2.87 14.58
C GLY A 82 6.75 -2.08 14.23
N ALA A 83 5.63 -2.78 14.02
CA ALA A 83 4.37 -2.18 13.56
C ALA A 83 3.82 -1.16 14.56
N LYS A 84 3.86 -1.49 15.86
CA LYS A 84 3.36 -0.65 16.94
C LYS A 84 4.07 0.71 17.03
N LYS A 85 5.34 0.76 16.65
CA LYS A 85 6.08 2.02 16.53
C LYS A 85 5.38 2.99 15.60
N TYR A 86 4.99 2.51 14.43
CA TYR A 86 4.36 3.34 13.42
C TYR A 86 2.96 3.75 13.82
N THR A 87 2.21 2.90 14.53
CA THR A 87 0.88 3.25 15.03
C THR A 87 0.94 4.32 16.13
N LEU A 88 1.98 4.31 16.98
CA LEU A 88 2.18 5.35 18.00
C LEU A 88 2.66 6.66 17.36
N LEU A 89 3.65 6.60 16.48
CA LEU A 89 4.15 7.77 15.77
C LEU A 89 3.11 8.42 14.87
N SER A 90 2.23 7.63 14.23
CA SER A 90 1.17 8.19 13.37
C SER A 90 0.15 9.02 14.14
N LYS A 91 -0.01 8.79 15.45
CA LYS A 91 -0.87 9.63 16.31
C LYS A 91 -0.25 11.02 16.56
N LEU A 92 1.08 11.11 16.59
CA LEU A 92 1.81 12.35 16.88
C LEU A 92 2.14 13.15 15.62
N VAL A 93 2.55 12.43 14.58
CA VAL A 93 2.89 13.00 13.28
C VAL A 93 1.99 12.31 12.27
N PRO A 94 0.80 12.89 12.00
CA PRO A 94 -0.08 12.31 11.00
C PRO A 94 0.68 12.15 9.68
N ASN A 95 0.40 11.04 9.00
CA ASN A 95 0.98 10.82 7.69
C ASN A 95 0.36 11.83 6.71
N GLY A 96 1.10 12.90 6.40
CA GLY A 96 0.67 13.91 5.42
C GLY A 96 0.35 13.32 4.04
N ARG A 97 0.87 12.12 3.72
CA ARG A 97 0.34 11.32 2.62
C ARG A 97 -0.80 10.46 3.15
N GLY A 98 -2.02 10.92 2.89
CA GLY A 98 -3.30 10.33 3.27
C GLY A 98 -3.22 8.91 3.80
N GLY A 99 -3.21 8.77 5.13
CA GLY A 99 -3.47 7.46 5.73
C GLY A 99 -4.83 7.01 5.26
N ASN A 100 -4.92 5.84 4.60
CA ASN A 100 -6.12 5.22 4.01
C ASN A 100 -7.32 6.16 3.89
N LYS A 101 -7.15 7.30 3.20
CA LYS A 101 -8.25 8.24 3.01
C LYS A 101 -9.13 7.60 1.96
N VAL A 102 -10.26 7.08 2.39
CA VAL A 102 -11.29 6.58 1.48
C VAL A 102 -11.98 7.82 0.92
N PHE A 103 -11.76 8.09 -0.35
CA PHE A 103 -12.47 9.15 -1.06
C PHE A 103 -13.81 8.59 -1.51
N ASN A 104 -14.92 9.22 -1.10
CA ASN A 104 -16.26 8.75 -1.42
C ASN A 104 -16.80 9.46 -2.67
N SER A 105 -16.35 10.68 -2.94
CA SER A 105 -16.75 11.52 -4.08
C SER A 105 -15.56 12.17 -4.79
N SER A 106 -15.78 12.66 -6.01
CA SER A 106 -14.79 13.46 -6.77
C SER A 106 -14.48 14.79 -6.09
N ALA A 107 -15.47 15.40 -5.43
CA ALA A 107 -15.28 16.65 -4.66
C ALA A 107 -14.25 16.48 -3.52
N ASP A 108 -14.28 15.34 -2.81
CA ASP A 108 -13.33 15.02 -1.74
C ASP A 108 -11.88 14.96 -2.26
N ILE A 109 -11.70 14.54 -3.51
CA ILE A 109 -10.40 14.45 -4.18
C ILE A 109 -9.89 15.85 -4.49
N GLU A 110 -10.75 16.73 -5.01
CA GLU A 110 -10.42 18.12 -5.33
C GLU A 110 -10.04 18.89 -4.07
N GLU A 111 -10.83 18.79 -3.01
CA GLU A 111 -10.54 19.42 -1.71
C GLU A 111 -9.18 18.94 -1.17
N TYR A 112 -8.90 17.65 -1.26
CA TYR A 112 -7.61 17.10 -0.83
C TYR A 112 -6.44 17.61 -1.69
N LEU A 113 -6.63 17.75 -3.01
CA LEU A 113 -5.61 18.32 -3.89
C LEU A 113 -5.36 19.79 -3.57
N GLU A 114 -6.38 20.56 -3.24
CA GLU A 114 -6.24 21.94 -2.79
C GLU A 114 -5.52 22.05 -1.45
N GLN A 115 -5.89 21.24 -0.46
CA GLN A 115 -5.17 21.16 0.81
C GLN A 115 -3.70 20.83 0.59
N LYS A 116 -3.41 19.89 -0.31
CA LYS A 116 -2.03 19.51 -0.67
C LYS A 116 -1.27 20.61 -1.39
N LYS A 117 -1.93 21.43 -2.22
CA LYS A 117 -1.34 22.64 -2.83
C LYS A 117 -1.00 23.70 -1.78
N LYS A 118 -1.78 23.78 -0.69
CA LYS A 118 -1.57 24.71 0.43
C LYS A 118 -0.47 24.28 1.40
N GLU A 119 -0.06 23.00 1.39
CA GLU A 119 1.08 22.56 2.19
C GLU A 119 2.34 23.35 1.77
N PRO A 120 3.17 23.81 2.72
CA PRO A 120 4.36 24.61 2.42
C PRO A 120 5.35 23.79 1.59
N ALA A 121 5.23 23.86 0.27
CA ALA A 121 6.14 23.24 -0.68
C ALA A 121 7.15 24.31 -1.13
N GLY A 122 8.38 24.25 -0.62
CA GLY A 122 9.39 25.24 -1.01
C GLY A 122 10.56 25.36 -0.05
N ALA A 123 11.42 26.37 -0.27
CA ALA A 123 12.63 26.65 0.49
C ALA A 123 12.42 26.61 2.02
N TYR A 124 11.27 27.09 2.49
CA TYR A 124 10.88 27.20 3.89
C TYR A 124 10.24 25.93 4.48
N TRP A 125 10.23 24.81 3.75
CA TRP A 125 9.73 23.55 4.30
C TRP A 125 10.69 23.04 5.37
N GLU A 126 10.14 22.82 6.56
CA GLU A 126 10.83 22.22 7.69
C GLU A 126 10.16 20.92 8.13
N VAL A 127 10.87 20.14 8.94
CA VAL A 127 10.30 18.96 9.61
C VAL A 127 9.19 19.44 10.56
N PRO A 128 8.04 18.74 10.67
CA PRO A 128 6.98 19.14 11.60
C PRO A 128 7.51 19.38 13.01
N GLU A 129 7.12 20.49 13.65
CA GLU A 129 7.66 20.95 14.93
C GLU A 129 7.62 19.87 16.01
N VAL A 130 6.50 19.14 16.13
CA VAL A 130 6.34 18.01 17.07
C VAL A 130 7.44 16.96 16.87
N LEU A 131 7.76 16.65 15.61
CA LEU A 131 8.82 15.70 15.28
C LEU A 131 10.21 16.28 15.55
N GLN A 132 10.41 17.58 15.33
CA GLN A 132 11.64 18.27 15.68
C GLN A 132 11.90 18.19 17.19
N ALA A 133 10.92 18.57 18.01
CA ALA A 133 11.00 18.51 19.47
C ALA A 133 11.29 17.09 19.97
N LEU A 134 10.63 16.09 19.38
CA LEU A 134 10.86 14.68 19.70
C LEU A 134 12.28 14.22 19.36
N ILE A 135 12.83 14.65 18.23
CA ILE A 135 14.21 14.31 17.85
C ILE A 135 15.21 15.03 18.74
N LYS A 136 14.98 16.31 19.05
CA LYS A 136 15.84 17.11 19.94
C LYS A 136 15.93 16.47 21.32
N SER A 137 14.80 16.05 21.91
CA SER A 137 14.80 15.41 23.23
C SER A 137 15.52 14.06 23.25
N GLN A 138 15.51 13.31 22.13
CA GLN A 138 16.11 11.99 22.02
C GLN A 138 17.60 11.99 21.71
N ARG A 139 18.18 13.12 21.25
CA ARG A 139 19.59 13.18 20.83
C ARG A 139 20.57 12.78 21.93
N ASN A 140 20.26 13.14 23.17
CA ASN A 140 21.15 12.93 24.30
C ASN A 140 20.84 11.68 25.13
N ASP A 141 19.77 10.95 24.78
CA ASP A 141 19.39 9.73 25.48
C ASP A 141 20.43 8.61 25.20
N SER A 142 20.99 8.05 26.27
CA SER A 142 21.98 6.96 26.21
C SER A 142 21.40 5.72 25.53
N PHE A 143 20.11 5.47 25.73
CA PHE A 143 19.39 4.36 25.11
C PHE A 143 19.28 4.54 23.59
N ALA A 144 18.92 5.75 23.14
CA ALA A 144 18.90 6.11 21.72
C ALA A 144 20.31 6.08 21.09
N ARG A 145 21.37 6.19 21.90
CA ARG A 145 22.78 6.14 21.45
C ARG A 145 23.38 4.74 21.34
N SER A 146 22.79 3.73 21.99
CA SER A 146 23.25 2.33 22.05
C SER A 146 23.45 1.66 20.68
N ALA A 147 23.94 0.40 20.64
CA ALA A 147 24.21 -0.35 19.40
C ALA A 147 22.98 -0.45 18.45
N HIS A 148 21.76 -0.42 18.99
CA HIS A 148 20.52 -0.36 18.22
C HIS A 148 20.20 1.06 17.68
N GLY A 149 20.81 2.09 18.27
CA GLY A 149 20.76 3.53 17.97
C GLY A 149 21.28 3.97 16.60
N LYS A 150 22.15 3.20 15.94
CA LYS A 150 22.71 3.59 14.62
C LYS A 150 21.64 3.79 13.57
N ARG A 151 20.52 3.05 13.66
CA ARG A 151 19.35 3.18 12.77
C ARG A 151 18.45 4.37 13.12
N PHE A 152 18.64 4.98 14.29
CA PHE A 152 17.78 6.02 14.86
C PHE A 152 18.41 7.42 14.85
N ARG A 153 19.51 7.64 14.11
CA ARG A 153 20.11 8.98 13.92
C ARG A 153 19.27 9.78 12.92
N ALA A 154 18.29 10.52 13.42
CA ALA A 154 17.57 11.56 12.70
C ALA A 154 18.33 12.89 12.77
N SER A 155 18.49 13.57 11.63
CA SER A 155 18.74 15.00 11.65
C SER A 155 17.40 15.73 11.76
N ASP A 156 17.42 16.82 12.49
CA ASP A 156 16.29 17.73 12.62
C ASP A 156 16.32 18.79 11.52
N THR A 157 17.53 19.19 11.15
CA THR A 157 17.79 20.15 10.09
C THR A 157 17.86 19.50 8.72
N VAL A 158 17.39 20.25 7.73
CA VAL A 158 17.45 19.91 6.32
C VAL A 158 18.77 20.43 5.75
N ASN A 159 19.74 19.54 5.51
CA ASN A 159 20.95 19.91 4.78
C ASN A 159 20.74 19.68 3.28
N ILE A 160 20.21 20.69 2.58
CA ILE A 160 20.10 20.69 1.12
C ILE A 160 21.19 21.62 0.58
N PRO A 161 22.13 21.11 -0.25
CA PRO A 161 23.10 21.96 -0.91
C PRO A 161 22.38 22.93 -1.86
N LYS A 162 22.84 24.19 -1.93
CA LYS A 162 22.27 25.19 -2.84
C LYS A 162 22.58 24.86 -4.31
N LEU A 163 23.80 24.38 -4.55
CA LEU A 163 24.35 24.11 -5.87
C LEU A 163 24.64 22.62 -6.08
N ASN A 164 24.51 22.18 -7.33
CA ASN A 164 24.87 20.85 -7.80
C ASN A 164 26.37 20.79 -8.16
N ALA A 165 26.89 19.61 -8.50
CA ALA A 165 28.28 19.40 -8.93
C ALA A 165 28.72 20.30 -10.10
N TRP A 166 27.79 20.73 -10.95
CA TRP A 166 28.04 21.69 -12.03
C TRP A 166 27.85 23.17 -11.63
N MET A 167 27.84 23.49 -10.34
CA MET A 167 27.62 24.85 -9.82
C MET A 167 26.28 25.50 -10.24
N LYS A 168 25.31 24.70 -10.68
CA LYS A 168 23.93 25.12 -10.99
C LYS A 168 23.02 24.95 -9.76
N PRO A 169 21.94 25.73 -9.61
CA PRO A 169 20.99 25.50 -8.52
C PRO A 169 20.40 24.08 -8.57
N LEU A 170 20.11 23.49 -7.40
CA LEU A 170 19.48 22.18 -7.34
C LEU A 170 18.07 22.22 -7.94
N PRO A 171 17.68 21.26 -8.80
CA PRO A 171 16.33 21.21 -9.35
C PRO A 171 15.30 20.97 -8.23
N GLU A 172 14.13 21.59 -8.34
CA GLU A 172 13.06 21.55 -7.33
C GLU A 172 12.66 20.12 -6.97
N CYS A 173 12.48 19.26 -7.98
CA CYS A 173 12.21 17.84 -7.80
C CYS A 173 13.24 17.14 -6.89
N ARG A 174 14.51 17.52 -6.99
CA ARG A 174 15.56 16.95 -6.14
C ARG A 174 15.47 17.49 -4.71
N GLN A 175 15.21 18.78 -4.53
CA GLN A 175 15.00 19.38 -3.22
C GLN A 175 13.83 18.71 -2.50
N GLU A 176 12.69 18.55 -3.18
CA GLU A 176 11.53 17.83 -2.64
C GLU A 176 11.86 16.39 -2.25
N ASN A 177 12.59 15.66 -3.10
CA ASN A 177 12.96 14.27 -2.82
C ASN A 177 13.91 14.17 -1.62
N LEU A 178 14.81 15.13 -1.43
CA LEU A 178 15.65 15.22 -0.23
C LEU A 178 14.82 15.50 1.02
N ARG A 179 13.86 16.42 0.95
CA ARG A 179 12.90 16.69 2.04
C ARG A 179 12.06 15.47 2.40
N LYS A 180 11.47 14.80 1.40
CA LYS A 180 10.71 13.56 1.55
C LYS A 180 11.55 12.46 2.20
N ARG A 181 12.81 12.31 1.75
CA ARG A 181 13.76 11.36 2.33
C ARG A 181 14.07 11.69 3.77
N LEU A 182 14.30 12.96 4.09
CA LEU A 182 14.55 13.41 5.46
C LEU A 182 13.36 13.12 6.35
N LEU A 183 12.14 13.52 5.95
CA LEU A 183 10.92 13.27 6.72
C LEU A 183 10.72 11.78 6.99
N ASN A 184 10.91 10.95 5.97
CA ASN A 184 10.78 9.51 6.14
C ASN A 184 11.84 9.00 7.13
N ARG A 185 13.12 9.37 6.91
CA ARG A 185 14.21 8.98 7.80
C ARG A 185 13.96 9.43 9.24
N SER A 186 13.51 10.66 9.44
CA SER A 186 13.23 11.23 10.76
C SER A 186 12.05 10.53 11.44
N LYS A 187 10.98 10.23 10.71
CA LYS A 187 9.88 9.36 11.19
C LYS A 187 10.34 7.96 11.59
N TYR A 188 11.16 7.31 10.76
CA TYR A 188 11.69 5.96 11.06
C TYR A 188 12.68 5.98 12.21
N ALA A 189 13.36 7.09 12.44
CA ALA A 189 14.40 7.24 13.44
C ALA A 189 13.85 7.69 14.81
N ALA A 190 12.83 8.54 14.85
CA ALA A 190 12.21 8.99 16.10
C ALA A 190 11.64 7.80 16.89
N LEU A 191 11.82 7.81 18.21
CA LEU A 191 11.17 6.87 19.11
C LEU A 191 9.82 7.45 19.53
N PRO A 192 8.70 6.72 19.41
CA PRO A 192 7.45 7.22 19.97
C PRO A 192 7.54 7.25 21.50
N PRO A 193 6.81 8.17 22.17
CA PRO A 193 6.51 8.01 23.58
C PRO A 193 5.74 6.70 23.78
N ALA A 194 5.93 6.07 24.95
CA ALA A 194 5.21 4.86 25.31
C ALA A 194 3.70 5.13 25.41
N ASP A 195 2.89 4.10 25.17
CA ASP A 195 1.45 4.19 25.37
C ASP A 195 1.16 4.36 26.87
N PRO A 196 0.48 5.45 27.30
CA PRO A 196 0.24 5.70 28.72
C PRO A 196 -0.58 4.59 29.38
N ALA A 197 -1.51 3.97 28.65
CA ALA A 197 -2.33 2.88 29.19
C ALA A 197 -1.47 1.67 29.57
N GLU A 198 -0.51 1.32 28.71
CA GLU A 198 0.39 0.20 28.96
C GLU A 198 1.44 0.52 30.03
N ALA A 199 1.93 1.77 30.06
CA ALA A 199 2.86 2.21 31.09
C ALA A 199 2.21 2.14 32.48
N ASN A 200 0.96 2.56 32.60
CA ASN A 200 0.19 2.48 33.84
C ASN A 200 -0.09 1.01 34.24
N LEU A 201 -0.45 0.15 33.28
CA LEU A 201 -0.63 -1.28 33.52
C LEU A 201 0.66 -1.92 34.07
N LEU A 202 1.80 -1.61 33.47
CA LEU A 202 3.09 -2.11 33.94
C LEU A 202 3.45 -1.59 35.32
N ARG A 203 3.13 -0.33 35.60
CA ARG A 203 3.28 0.24 36.94
C ARG A 203 2.43 -0.53 37.94
N GLY A 204 1.17 -0.79 37.61
CA GLY A 204 0.27 -1.59 38.45
C GLY A 204 0.72 -3.04 38.64
N LEU A 205 1.35 -3.65 37.64
CA LEU A 205 1.94 -4.99 37.76
C LEU A 205 3.16 -5.01 38.70
N ILE A 206 4.01 -3.97 38.66
CA ILE A 206 5.16 -3.83 39.56
C ILE A 206 4.70 -3.56 40.99
N ASP A 207 3.72 -2.66 41.14
CA ASP A 207 3.17 -2.28 42.44
C ASP A 207 2.24 -3.36 43.02
N GLY A 208 1.87 -4.38 42.22
CA GLY A 208 1.01 -5.49 42.61
C GLY A 208 -0.48 -5.16 42.69
N THR A 209 -0.89 -3.97 42.22
CA THR A 209 -2.29 -3.52 42.22
C THR A 209 -3.12 -4.23 41.16
N GLU A 210 -2.51 -4.56 40.02
CA GLU A 210 -3.16 -5.27 38.93
C GLU A 210 -2.65 -6.71 38.84
N PRO A 211 -3.53 -7.73 38.76
CA PRO A 211 -3.10 -9.10 38.54
C PRO A 211 -2.64 -9.31 37.10
N TRP A 212 -1.60 -10.11 36.90
CA TRP A 212 -1.13 -10.49 35.57
C TRP A 212 -2.22 -11.21 34.78
N LYS A 213 -2.59 -10.65 33.63
CA LYS A 213 -3.54 -11.26 32.68
C LYS A 213 -2.78 -11.87 31.49
N PRO A 214 -2.91 -13.18 31.22
CA PRO A 214 -2.27 -13.78 30.06
C PRO A 214 -2.84 -13.19 28.77
N PRO A 215 -2.02 -13.01 27.71
CA PRO A 215 -2.50 -12.47 26.45
C PRO A 215 -3.55 -13.39 25.82
N VAL A 216 -4.65 -12.81 25.36
CA VAL A 216 -5.71 -13.54 24.65
C VAL A 216 -5.12 -14.13 23.37
N ARG A 217 -5.12 -15.46 23.27
CA ARG A 217 -4.70 -16.14 22.05
C ARG A 217 -5.65 -15.77 20.92
N ARG A 218 -5.11 -15.39 19.77
CA ARG A 218 -5.92 -15.20 18.55
C ARG A 218 -6.72 -16.47 18.29
N THR A 219 -8.04 -16.34 18.24
CA THR A 219 -8.92 -17.44 17.83
C THR A 219 -8.56 -17.81 16.39
N LYS A 220 -8.50 -19.11 16.11
CA LYS A 220 -8.41 -19.57 14.72
C LYS A 220 -9.70 -19.12 14.06
N VAL A 221 -9.62 -18.19 13.13
CA VAL A 221 -10.72 -17.94 12.20
C VAL A 221 -10.82 -19.24 11.40
N LEU A 222 -11.79 -20.09 11.77
CA LEU A 222 -12.20 -21.18 10.92
C LEU A 222 -12.64 -20.51 9.62
N LEU A 223 -12.02 -20.88 8.49
CA LEU A 223 -12.64 -20.61 7.20
C LEU A 223 -14.05 -21.17 7.29
N PRO A 224 -15.09 -20.44 6.85
CA PRO A 224 -16.44 -20.97 6.89
C PRO A 224 -16.41 -22.30 6.13
N GLU A 225 -16.58 -23.40 6.85
CA GLU A 225 -16.76 -24.70 6.23
C GLU A 225 -17.98 -24.56 5.33
N GLN A 226 -17.79 -24.79 4.03
CA GLN A 226 -18.89 -24.94 3.09
C GLN A 226 -19.59 -26.25 3.42
N GLY A 227 -20.27 -26.30 4.56
CA GLY A 227 -21.10 -27.40 4.99
C GLY A 227 -22.36 -27.39 4.14
N ILE A 228 -22.31 -28.12 3.03
CA ILE A 228 -23.51 -28.50 2.29
C ILE A 228 -24.31 -29.39 3.24
N ASN A 229 -25.52 -28.98 3.63
CA ASN A 229 -26.40 -29.89 4.36
C ASN A 229 -26.77 -31.08 3.46
N LEU A 230 -27.16 -32.22 4.03
CA LEU A 230 -27.67 -33.41 3.32
C LEU A 230 -28.86 -33.16 2.36
N ARG A 231 -29.39 -31.92 2.30
CA ARG A 231 -30.40 -31.44 1.36
C ARG A 231 -29.85 -30.53 0.24
N GLY A 232 -28.53 -30.43 0.06
CA GLY A 232 -27.92 -29.65 -1.02
C GLY A 232 -27.98 -28.12 -0.87
N GLN A 233 -28.38 -27.60 0.30
CA GLN A 233 -28.46 -26.17 0.56
C GLN A 233 -27.25 -25.67 1.34
N THR A 234 -26.67 -24.56 0.89
CA THR A 234 -25.64 -23.80 1.62
C THR A 234 -26.26 -23.17 2.86
N LYS A 235 -25.70 -23.45 4.06
CA LYS A 235 -26.18 -22.90 5.34
C LYS A 235 -26.04 -21.37 5.50
N PHE A 236 -25.45 -20.69 4.53
CA PHE A 236 -25.16 -19.27 4.63
C PHE A 236 -25.35 -18.60 3.27
N ASP A 237 -26.37 -17.74 3.17
CA ASP A 237 -26.59 -16.88 2.02
C ASP A 237 -25.66 -15.68 2.13
N PHE A 238 -24.57 -15.68 1.38
CA PHE A 238 -23.88 -14.43 1.09
C PHE A 238 -24.82 -13.59 0.20
N PRO A 239 -25.06 -12.31 0.50
CA PRO A 239 -25.77 -11.45 -0.43
C PRO A 239 -24.95 -11.36 -1.72
N THR A 240 -25.40 -12.07 -2.76
CA THR A 240 -24.79 -12.14 -4.09
C THR A 240 -24.93 -10.85 -4.90
N THR A 241 -25.34 -9.75 -4.26
CA THR A 241 -25.40 -8.42 -4.86
C THR A 241 -24.33 -7.50 -4.28
N PHE A 242 -23.06 -7.89 -4.41
CA PHE A 242 -22.06 -6.85 -4.71
C PHE A 242 -22.40 -6.33 -6.11
N LYS A 243 -23.29 -5.34 -6.19
CA LYS A 243 -23.50 -4.57 -7.42
C LYS A 243 -22.16 -3.94 -7.78
N ALA A 244 -21.40 -4.59 -8.67
CA ALA A 244 -20.34 -3.93 -9.39
C ALA A 244 -21.01 -2.77 -10.13
N ARG A 245 -20.81 -1.54 -9.67
CA ARG A 245 -21.15 -0.35 -10.45
C ARG A 245 -20.22 -0.33 -11.66
N THR A 246 -20.68 -0.89 -12.77
CA THR A 246 -20.14 -0.54 -14.09
C THR A 246 -20.60 0.87 -14.40
N TYR A 247 -19.69 1.84 -14.30
CA TYR A 247 -19.90 3.15 -14.88
C TYR A 247 -19.72 3.01 -16.40
N VAL A 248 -20.82 3.09 -17.15
CA VAL A 248 -20.77 3.34 -18.59
C VAL A 248 -20.74 4.86 -18.74
N LEU A 249 -19.56 5.42 -18.93
CA LEU A 249 -19.41 6.81 -19.35
C LEU A 249 -19.86 6.89 -20.81
N THR A 250 -21.08 7.36 -21.04
CA THR A 250 -21.50 7.85 -22.35
C THR A 250 -20.93 9.25 -22.50
N MET A 251 -19.72 9.38 -23.06
CA MET A 251 -19.19 10.67 -23.49
C MET A 251 -19.41 10.81 -24.99
N GLU A 252 -19.82 12.00 -25.44
CA GLU A 252 -19.95 12.29 -26.86
C GLU A 252 -18.57 12.40 -27.50
N LYS A 253 -18.46 12.01 -28.78
CA LYS A 253 -17.19 11.85 -29.50
C LYS A 253 -16.30 13.11 -29.49
N GLY A 254 -16.90 14.30 -29.34
CA GLY A 254 -16.19 15.58 -29.24
C GLY A 254 -15.46 15.80 -27.91
N GLU A 255 -16.01 15.32 -26.79
CA GLU A 255 -15.43 15.51 -25.44
C GLU A 255 -14.20 14.63 -25.22
N PHE A 256 -14.19 13.44 -25.83
CA PHE A 256 -13.04 12.54 -25.82
C PHE A 256 -11.83 13.14 -26.56
N GLN A 257 -12.08 13.91 -27.62
CA GLN A 257 -11.04 14.47 -28.47
C GLN A 257 -10.39 15.73 -27.85
N ALA A 258 -11.11 16.46 -26.99
CA ALA A 258 -10.56 17.58 -26.21
C ALA A 258 -9.67 17.12 -25.04
N LEU A 259 -9.90 15.92 -24.49
CA LEU A 259 -9.09 15.35 -23.41
C LEU A 259 -7.75 14.77 -23.88
N PHE A 260 -7.63 14.43 -25.17
CA PHE A 260 -6.47 13.71 -25.72
C PHE A 260 -5.88 14.32 -27.01
N GLY A 261 -6.37 15.47 -27.48
CA GLY A 261 -5.91 16.15 -28.71
C GLY A 261 -5.14 17.44 -28.43
N ASN A 262 -4.09 17.67 -29.24
CA ASN A 262 -3.18 18.82 -29.30
C ASN A 262 -2.08 18.91 -28.22
N LYS A 263 -1.02 18.12 -28.42
CA LYS A 263 0.34 18.63 -28.24
C LYS A 263 0.95 18.86 -29.61
N ASP A 264 0.98 20.12 -30.00
CA ASP A 264 1.99 20.61 -30.93
C ASP A 264 3.36 20.22 -30.35
N ARG A 265 4.09 19.41 -31.11
CA ARG A 265 5.51 19.17 -30.89
C ARG A 265 6.19 19.37 -32.23
N ASP A 266 6.60 20.60 -32.44
CA ASP A 266 7.87 20.86 -33.08
C ASP A 266 8.94 20.11 -32.30
N HIS A 267 9.54 19.09 -32.92
CA HIS A 267 10.95 18.76 -32.75
C HIS A 267 11.38 17.74 -33.80
N ASP A 268 12.17 18.25 -34.73
CA ASP A 268 13.10 17.49 -35.55
C ASP A 268 13.82 16.42 -34.73
N CYS A 269 13.73 15.18 -35.18
CA CYS A 269 14.80 14.21 -34.95
C CYS A 269 14.73 13.10 -36.00
N ASN A 270 15.73 13.14 -36.88
CA ASN A 270 16.13 12.10 -37.80
C ASN A 270 16.06 10.70 -37.18
N ALA A 271 15.28 9.82 -37.78
CA ALA A 271 15.52 8.38 -37.72
C ALA A 271 15.06 7.79 -39.05
N ALA A 272 16.04 7.43 -39.88
CA ALA A 272 15.86 6.75 -41.15
C ALA A 272 15.07 5.46 -40.95
N SER A 273 13.85 5.43 -41.50
CA SER A 273 13.08 4.21 -41.68
C SER A 273 13.30 3.69 -43.10
N THR A 274 14.20 2.71 -43.22
CA THR A 274 14.25 1.78 -44.35
C THR A 274 12.97 0.97 -44.33
N ALA A 275 12.05 1.25 -45.26
CA ALA A 275 10.89 0.41 -45.51
C ALA A 275 10.77 0.22 -47.02
N ALA A 276 10.98 -1.02 -47.44
CA ALA A 276 10.84 -1.50 -48.80
C ALA A 276 9.42 -1.23 -49.32
N SER A 277 9.31 -0.33 -50.29
CA SER A 277 8.09 -0.12 -51.05
C SER A 277 8.00 -1.17 -52.16
N GLY A 278 7.02 -2.06 -52.02
CA GLY A 278 6.62 -3.00 -53.04
C GLY A 278 6.22 -2.31 -54.35
N GLN A 279 6.62 -2.95 -55.43
CA GLN A 279 6.38 -2.58 -56.82
C GLN A 279 4.88 -2.43 -57.12
N LYS A 280 4.50 -1.30 -57.70
CA LYS A 280 3.46 -1.23 -58.72
C LYS A 280 4.01 -0.42 -59.90
N ARG A 281 4.33 -1.14 -60.97
CA ARG A 281 4.55 -0.61 -62.31
C ARG A 281 3.19 -0.48 -62.97
N GLU A 282 2.81 0.73 -63.36
CA GLU A 282 1.96 0.93 -64.54
C GLU A 282 2.57 2.03 -65.40
N LEU A 283 2.44 1.80 -66.70
CA LEU A 283 3.09 2.42 -67.83
C LEU A 283 2.49 3.80 -68.16
N ASN A 284 3.32 4.59 -68.86
CA ASN A 284 3.03 5.63 -69.88
C ASN A 284 4.06 6.75 -69.71
N GLU A 285 4.64 7.39 -70.71
CA GLU A 285 4.84 7.18 -72.14
C GLU A 285 5.84 8.29 -72.56
N LEU A 286 6.48 8.12 -73.72
CA LEU A 286 7.20 9.11 -74.53
C LEU A 286 8.66 9.50 -74.18
N GLY A 287 9.56 9.21 -75.12
CA GLY A 287 10.77 10.02 -75.28
C GLY A 287 12.02 9.37 -75.89
N HIS A 288 11.91 8.56 -76.96
CA HIS A 288 12.70 8.65 -78.21
C HIS A 288 12.50 7.44 -79.11
#